data_AF-A0A4Q0VE48-F1
#
_entry.id   AF-A0A4Q0VE48-F1
#
_cell.length_a   1.000
_cell.length_b   1.000
_cell.length_c   1.000
_cell.angle_alpha   90.00
_cell.angle_beta   90.00
_cell.angle_gamma   90.00
#
_symmetry.space_group_name_H-M   'P 1'
#
loop_
_entity.id
_entity.type
_entity.pdbx_description
1 polymer ?
#
loop_
_entity_poly.entity_id
_entity_poly.type
_entity_poly.pdbx_seq_one_letter_code
_entity_poly.pdbx_strand_id
1 'polypeptide(L)'
;MKISKEDALKWFEFFSILPEDEEVMIKQQEIIYATFAQIEEAIDHRNDTLMSEIKGLKTLDNRTFFVGNESKFPKGCRSCLLGTGLSAIRKTNKCNIECKFCYNYGELEYIPPIGEGMWEIGGTKFYEKDIDLLLSIHKKPTGISYVYLEPFMEIEKYYSVIKKFRDAKIHQHLYTNGILATEETLKALGKAGLDEIRFNLGASNCSDKVIESIGIAKKYIKNVGIETPMTPEFFEAFFKKKQAILDTKLDFINCAELHLNENNIDNYYGENMYISRHGYISPIWSRELTLKFMKIADEENWDLAVHDCSNHTKFARDLNLSSKEGKWFGSSNYACEFPRTPYEAFLPILRDDNFKFLSEEELPNGYKPGELIF
;
A
#
# COMPACT_ATOMS: atom_id res chain seq x y z
N MET A 1 -27.28 12.58 -4.77
CA MET A 1 -27.25 13.20 -6.11
C MET A 1 -26.47 12.28 -7.02
N LYS A 2 -26.91 12.09 -8.25
CA LYS A 2 -26.09 11.56 -9.35
C LYS A 2 -25.83 12.70 -10.34
N ILE A 3 -24.75 12.60 -11.11
CA ILE A 3 -24.34 13.55 -12.13
C ILE A 3 -24.01 12.79 -13.42
N SER A 4 -24.22 13.42 -14.57
CA SER A 4 -23.76 12.87 -15.86
C SER A 4 -22.23 12.90 -15.96
N LYS A 5 -21.62 11.98 -16.71
CA LYS A 5 -20.15 12.02 -16.89
C LYS A 5 -19.71 13.30 -17.59
N GLU A 6 -20.53 13.81 -18.50
CA GLU A 6 -20.29 15.06 -19.22
C GLU A 6 -20.28 16.28 -18.28
N ASP A 7 -21.25 16.39 -17.38
CA ASP A 7 -21.28 17.49 -16.40
C ASP A 7 -20.16 17.35 -15.37
N ALA A 8 -19.86 16.13 -14.93
CA ALA A 8 -18.72 15.85 -14.05
C ALA A 8 -17.41 16.30 -14.70
N LEU A 9 -17.21 16.02 -16.00
CA LEU A 9 -16.05 16.48 -16.75
C LEU A 9 -15.97 18.02 -16.77
N LYS A 10 -17.05 18.72 -17.14
CA LYS A 10 -17.07 20.20 -17.17
C LYS A 10 -16.73 20.79 -15.81
N TRP A 11 -17.25 20.23 -14.72
CA TRP A 11 -16.97 20.67 -13.36
C TRP A 11 -15.52 20.41 -12.96
N PHE A 12 -14.96 19.25 -13.27
CA PHE A 12 -13.57 18.92 -12.95
C PHE A 12 -12.58 19.71 -13.80
N GLU A 13 -12.91 20.07 -15.03
CA GLU A 13 -12.13 21.02 -15.84
C GLU A 13 -12.10 22.39 -15.16
N PHE A 14 -13.23 22.87 -14.66
CA PHE A 14 -13.28 24.09 -13.86
C PHE A 14 -12.45 23.97 -12.57
N PHE A 15 -12.60 22.90 -11.79
CA PHE A 15 -11.84 22.73 -10.55
C PHE A 15 -10.32 22.61 -10.77
N SER A 16 -9.90 22.09 -11.92
CA SER A 16 -8.48 21.94 -12.28
C SER A 16 -7.77 23.27 -12.55
N ILE A 17 -8.52 24.33 -12.89
CA ILE A 17 -7.97 25.66 -13.17
C ILE A 17 -8.19 26.67 -12.04
N LEU A 18 -8.86 26.25 -10.95
CA LEU A 18 -9.07 27.10 -9.78
C LEU A 18 -7.72 27.51 -9.15
N PRO A 19 -7.49 28.79 -8.86
CA PRO A 19 -6.33 29.25 -8.10
C PRO A 19 -6.11 28.46 -6.83
N GLU A 20 -4.85 28.27 -6.41
CA GLU A 20 -4.48 27.47 -5.24
C GLU A 20 -5.15 27.96 -3.94
N ASP A 21 -5.39 29.27 -3.83
CA ASP A 21 -6.00 29.95 -2.69
C ASP A 21 -7.54 29.97 -2.70
N GLU A 22 -8.19 29.50 -3.78
CA GLU A 22 -9.65 29.47 -3.87
C GLU A 22 -10.23 28.19 -3.26
N GLU A 23 -11.13 28.36 -2.28
CA GLU A 23 -11.83 27.25 -1.62
C GLU A 23 -13.10 26.84 -2.39
N VAL A 24 -13.37 25.53 -2.43
CA VAL A 24 -14.61 25.02 -3.03
C VAL A 24 -15.82 25.24 -2.13
N MET A 25 -16.88 25.82 -2.69
CA MET A 25 -18.15 26.05 -2.02
C MET A 25 -18.88 24.74 -1.69
N ILE A 26 -19.81 24.77 -0.72
CA ILE A 26 -20.59 23.60 -0.30
C ILE A 26 -21.27 22.88 -1.47
N LYS A 27 -21.91 23.62 -2.39
CA LYS A 27 -22.55 23.00 -3.58
C LYS A 27 -21.55 22.37 -4.54
N GLN A 28 -20.34 22.94 -4.65
CA GLN A 28 -19.25 22.34 -5.44
C GLN A 28 -18.73 21.07 -4.77
N GLN A 29 -18.66 21.02 -3.43
CA GLN A 29 -18.32 19.80 -2.69
C GLN A 29 -19.33 18.68 -2.95
N GLU A 30 -20.63 18.98 -3.01
CA GLU A 30 -21.64 17.99 -3.38
C GLU A 30 -21.42 17.41 -4.78
N ILE A 31 -21.01 18.24 -5.75
CA ILE A 31 -20.66 17.81 -7.11
C ILE A 31 -19.42 16.92 -7.09
N ILE A 32 -18.36 17.33 -6.38
CA ILE A 32 -17.12 16.56 -6.24
C ILE A 32 -17.42 15.17 -5.64
N TYR A 33 -18.21 15.12 -4.57
CA TYR A 33 -18.56 13.87 -3.91
C TYR A 33 -19.47 12.99 -4.76
N ALA A 34 -20.40 13.55 -5.52
CA ALA A 34 -21.21 12.78 -6.47
C ALA A 34 -20.34 12.14 -7.56
N THR A 35 -19.42 12.92 -8.15
CA THR A 35 -18.47 12.42 -9.15
C THR A 35 -17.58 11.32 -8.58
N PHE A 36 -16.96 11.54 -7.41
CA PHE A 36 -16.11 10.53 -6.78
C PHE A 36 -16.88 9.26 -6.42
N ALA A 37 -18.10 9.38 -5.90
CA ALA A 37 -18.92 8.22 -5.59
C ALA A 37 -19.28 7.41 -6.85
N GLN A 38 -19.61 8.07 -7.97
CA GLN A 38 -19.93 7.37 -9.22
C GLN A 38 -18.69 6.77 -9.90
N ILE A 39 -17.51 7.40 -9.75
CA ILE A 39 -16.24 6.78 -10.16
C ILE A 39 -15.98 5.53 -9.32
N GLU A 40 -15.97 5.65 -7.99
CA GLU A 40 -15.68 4.54 -7.09
C GLU A 40 -16.69 3.39 -7.27
N GLU A 41 -17.99 3.68 -7.41
CA GLU A 41 -19.04 2.69 -7.66
C GLU A 41 -18.78 1.88 -8.95
N ALA A 42 -18.36 2.54 -10.03
CA ALA A 42 -18.02 1.86 -11.28
C ALA A 42 -16.76 0.99 -11.14
N ILE A 43 -15.77 1.43 -10.37
CA ILE A 43 -14.54 0.65 -10.10
C ILE A 43 -14.83 -0.54 -9.18
N ASP A 44 -15.62 -0.36 -8.13
CA ASP A 44 -16.05 -1.44 -7.25
C ASP A 44 -16.85 -2.49 -8.03
N HIS A 45 -17.74 -2.10 -8.94
CA HIS A 45 -18.47 -3.04 -9.80
C HIS A 45 -17.54 -3.87 -10.72
N ARG A 46 -16.51 -3.25 -11.30
CA ARG A 46 -15.49 -3.96 -12.08
C ARG A 46 -14.70 -4.94 -11.22
N ASN A 47 -14.30 -4.50 -10.02
CA ASN A 47 -13.59 -5.35 -9.06
C ASN A 47 -14.45 -6.54 -8.62
N ASP A 48 -15.73 -6.33 -8.33
CA ASP A 48 -16.68 -7.39 -7.95
C ASP A 48 -16.84 -8.42 -9.07
N THR A 49 -16.90 -7.95 -10.32
CA THR A 49 -16.93 -8.83 -11.49
C THR A 49 -15.67 -9.70 -11.55
N LEU A 50 -14.47 -9.09 -11.45
CA LEU A 50 -13.19 -9.82 -11.47
C LEU A 50 -13.06 -10.79 -10.28
N MET A 51 -13.49 -10.40 -9.09
CA MET A 51 -13.49 -11.25 -7.90
C MET A 51 -14.42 -12.46 -8.06
N SER A 52 -15.57 -12.28 -8.70
CA SER A 52 -16.53 -13.36 -8.96
C SER A 52 -15.98 -14.47 -9.86
N GLU A 53 -14.93 -14.18 -10.64
CA GLU A 53 -14.27 -15.14 -11.52
C GLU A 53 -13.20 -15.98 -10.80
N ILE A 54 -12.85 -15.65 -9.55
CA ILE A 54 -11.82 -16.36 -8.77
C ILE A 54 -12.50 -17.41 -7.89
N LYS A 55 -12.32 -18.70 -8.24
CA LYS A 55 -13.04 -19.81 -7.59
C LYS A 55 -12.58 -20.05 -6.15
N GLY A 56 -11.29 -19.99 -5.89
CA GLY A 56 -10.68 -20.21 -4.57
C GLY A 56 -10.51 -18.95 -3.74
N LEU A 57 -11.25 -17.87 -4.04
CA LEU A 57 -11.19 -16.62 -3.30
C LEU A 57 -11.64 -16.80 -1.85
N LYS A 58 -10.78 -16.39 -0.91
CA LYS A 58 -11.00 -16.47 0.53
C LYS A 58 -10.93 -15.07 1.14
N THR A 59 -11.47 -14.93 2.35
CA THR A 59 -11.34 -13.71 3.14
C THR A 59 -10.60 -13.98 4.44
N LEU A 60 -9.83 -12.99 4.91
CA LEU A 60 -9.35 -12.96 6.29
C LEU A 60 -10.32 -12.10 7.10
N ASP A 61 -11.25 -12.75 7.80
CA ASP A 61 -12.28 -12.13 8.65
C ASP A 61 -13.01 -10.96 7.96
N ASN A 62 -13.26 -11.08 6.65
CA ASN A 62 -13.86 -10.04 5.80
C ASN A 62 -13.13 -8.69 5.79
N ARG A 63 -11.80 -8.68 6.00
CA ARG A 63 -10.97 -7.46 5.97
C ARG A 63 -10.04 -7.36 4.76
N THR A 64 -9.78 -8.48 4.10
CA THR A 64 -8.97 -8.58 2.88
C THR A 64 -9.28 -9.88 2.18
N PHE A 65 -8.99 -9.93 0.88
CA PHE A 65 -9.11 -11.13 0.05
C PHE A 65 -7.76 -11.80 -0.20
N PHE A 66 -7.77 -13.12 -0.39
CA PHE A 66 -6.59 -13.89 -0.77
C PHE A 66 -6.95 -15.20 -1.47
N VAL A 67 -5.97 -15.80 -2.14
CA VAL A 67 -6.04 -17.16 -2.73
C VAL A 67 -4.85 -17.99 -2.26
N GLY A 68 -4.88 -19.30 -2.56
CA GLY A 68 -3.79 -20.21 -2.25
C GLY A 68 -3.77 -20.69 -0.80
N ASN A 69 -2.56 -20.97 -0.29
CA ASN A 69 -2.35 -21.69 0.97
C ASN A 69 -2.52 -20.79 2.20
N GLU A 70 -3.65 -20.93 2.91
CA GLU A 70 -3.97 -20.11 4.09
C GLU A 70 -2.93 -20.21 5.22
N SER A 71 -2.30 -21.37 5.38
CA SER A 71 -1.28 -21.56 6.43
C SER A 71 -0.03 -20.70 6.20
N LYS A 72 0.19 -20.24 4.97
CA LYS A 72 1.28 -19.35 4.57
C LYS A 72 0.88 -17.87 4.56
N PHE A 73 -0.39 -17.54 4.87
CA PHE A 73 -0.82 -16.14 4.95
C PHE A 73 0.00 -15.39 6.02
N PRO A 74 0.63 -14.26 5.68
CA PRO A 74 1.65 -13.65 6.52
C PRO A 74 1.09 -13.17 7.87
N LYS A 75 1.82 -13.51 8.94
CA LYS A 75 1.50 -13.06 10.30
C LYS A 75 1.63 -11.54 10.45
N GLY A 76 2.53 -10.90 9.71
CA GLY A 76 2.58 -9.44 9.64
C GLY A 76 1.25 -8.84 9.18
N CYS A 77 0.61 -9.41 8.15
CA CYS A 77 -0.70 -8.94 7.68
C CYS A 77 -1.83 -9.27 8.65
N ARG A 78 -1.83 -10.45 9.30
CA ARG A 78 -2.80 -10.74 10.38
C ARG A 78 -2.66 -9.76 11.55
N SER A 79 -1.44 -9.42 11.92
CA SER A 79 -1.14 -8.43 12.97
C SER A 79 -1.63 -7.04 12.59
N CYS A 80 -1.40 -6.62 11.34
CA CYS A 80 -1.86 -5.36 10.76
C CYS A 80 -3.39 -5.26 10.73
N LEU A 81 -4.07 -6.32 10.27
CA LEU A 81 -5.51 -6.30 10.03
C LEU A 81 -6.35 -6.63 11.26
N LEU A 82 -5.88 -7.47 12.18
CA LEU A 82 -6.66 -8.00 13.32
C LEU A 82 -6.09 -7.58 14.69
N GLY A 83 -4.80 -7.24 14.72
CA GLY A 83 -4.05 -6.90 15.92
C GLY A 83 -3.78 -5.40 16.03
N THR A 84 -2.59 -5.06 16.52
CA THR A 84 -2.08 -3.68 16.65
C THR A 84 -0.81 -3.48 15.80
N GLY A 85 -0.61 -4.33 14.78
CA GLY A 85 0.67 -4.54 14.10
C GLY A 85 1.13 -3.47 13.11
N LEU A 86 0.55 -2.28 13.18
CA LEU A 86 0.84 -1.16 12.28
C LEU A 86 2.03 -0.30 12.71
N SER A 87 2.70 -0.67 13.81
CA SER A 87 3.81 0.10 14.36
C SER A 87 5.06 0.02 13.48
N ALA A 88 5.31 1.10 12.76
CA ALA A 88 6.52 1.33 11.98
C ALA A 88 7.72 1.67 12.89
N ILE A 89 8.86 1.03 12.59
CA ILE A 89 10.15 1.31 13.19
C ILE A 89 11.09 1.78 12.10
N ARG A 90 11.65 2.98 12.28
CA ARG A 90 12.52 3.64 11.32
C ARG A 90 13.92 3.85 11.90
N LYS A 91 14.93 3.56 11.09
CA LYS A 91 16.35 3.76 11.42
C LYS A 91 17.10 4.60 10.41
N THR A 92 16.90 4.30 9.13
CA THR A 92 17.60 4.94 8.03
C THR A 92 16.76 6.07 7.42
N ASN A 93 17.48 7.03 6.82
CA ASN A 93 16.95 8.05 5.94
C ASN A 93 17.53 7.94 4.53
N LYS A 94 18.07 6.77 4.15
CA LYS A 94 18.69 6.55 2.84
C LYS A 94 18.05 5.40 2.08
N CYS A 95 18.05 5.55 0.76
CA CYS A 95 17.73 4.50 -0.21
C CYS A 95 18.82 4.49 -1.29
N ASN A 96 19.09 3.34 -1.90
CA ASN A 96 20.04 3.20 -3.01
C ASN A 96 19.37 3.25 -4.40
N ILE A 97 18.06 3.46 -4.47
CA ILE A 97 17.27 3.50 -5.71
C ILE A 97 16.11 4.50 -5.60
N GLU A 98 15.62 4.94 -6.75
CA GLU A 98 14.50 5.86 -6.88
C GLU A 98 13.43 5.24 -7.79
N CYS A 99 12.51 4.48 -7.20
CA CYS A 99 11.45 3.82 -7.95
C CYS A 99 10.42 4.83 -8.47
N LYS A 100 9.86 4.61 -9.67
CA LYS A 100 8.73 5.40 -10.21
C LYS A 100 7.54 5.49 -9.24
N PHE A 101 7.25 4.39 -8.53
CA PHE A 101 6.19 4.32 -7.51
C PHE A 101 6.63 4.76 -6.10
N CYS A 102 7.84 5.28 -5.92
CA CYS A 102 8.37 5.60 -4.59
C CYS A 102 7.47 6.62 -3.91
N TYR A 103 7.05 6.33 -2.68
CA TYR A 103 6.22 7.23 -1.89
C TYR A 103 6.95 8.54 -1.50
N ASN A 104 8.29 8.55 -1.58
CA ASN A 104 9.14 9.72 -1.38
C ASN A 104 9.94 10.06 -2.66
N TYR A 105 9.33 9.87 -3.84
CA TYR A 105 9.95 10.23 -5.11
C TYR A 105 10.33 11.72 -5.13
N GLY A 106 11.49 12.09 -5.70
CA GLY A 106 11.99 13.48 -5.67
C GLY A 106 12.48 13.99 -4.30
N GLU A 107 12.10 13.35 -3.19
CA GLU A 107 12.34 13.85 -1.83
C GLU A 107 13.42 13.07 -1.05
N LEU A 108 14.07 12.08 -1.67
CA LEU A 108 15.00 11.17 -0.97
C LEU A 108 16.15 11.87 -0.23
N GLU A 109 16.64 13.00 -0.76
CA GLU A 109 17.72 13.78 -0.15
C GLU A 109 17.25 14.67 1.01
N TYR A 110 15.95 15.01 1.06
CA TYR A 110 15.36 15.90 2.05
C TYR A 110 14.79 15.16 3.27
N ILE A 111 14.82 13.84 3.23
CA ILE A 111 14.36 13.00 4.33
C ILE A 111 15.25 13.24 5.57
N PRO A 112 14.68 13.72 6.69
CA PRO A 112 15.45 14.02 7.89
C PRO A 112 16.10 12.76 8.50
N PRO A 113 17.34 12.83 8.99
CA PRO A 113 17.96 11.72 9.69
C PRO A 113 17.31 11.49 11.06
N ILE A 114 17.34 10.24 11.53
CA ILE A 114 16.85 9.90 12.88
C ILE A 114 17.80 10.43 13.95
N GLY A 115 19.10 10.15 13.81
CA GLY A 115 20.14 10.47 14.79
C GLY A 115 21.06 9.27 15.04
N GLU A 116 22.30 9.54 15.46
CA GLU A 116 23.27 8.50 15.77
C GLU A 116 22.79 7.66 16.97
N GLY A 117 22.86 6.33 16.83
CA GLY A 117 22.40 5.39 17.87
C GLY A 117 20.89 5.38 18.15
N MET A 118 20.11 6.21 17.44
CA MET A 118 18.67 6.37 17.67
C MET A 118 17.80 5.59 16.68
N TRP A 119 16.56 5.34 17.11
CA TRP A 119 15.47 4.70 16.39
C TRP A 119 14.22 5.54 16.55
N GLU A 120 13.42 5.66 15.50
CA GLU A 120 12.12 6.30 15.57
C GLU A 120 11.03 5.23 15.66
N ILE A 121 10.23 5.30 16.72
CA ILE A 121 9.15 4.36 17.02
C ILE A 121 7.95 5.19 17.50
N GLY A 122 6.84 5.11 16.77
CA GLY A 122 5.62 5.87 17.09
C GLY A 122 5.83 7.38 17.15
N GLY A 123 6.70 7.93 16.28
CA GLY A 123 7.02 9.36 16.23
C GLY A 123 8.00 9.85 17.31
N THR A 124 8.46 8.97 18.20
CA THR A 124 9.45 9.30 19.24
C THR A 124 10.81 8.69 18.92
N LYS A 125 11.89 9.43 19.21
CA LYS A 125 13.27 8.96 19.05
C LYS A 125 13.78 8.30 20.33
N PHE A 126 14.25 7.06 20.21
CA PHE A 126 14.80 6.26 21.31
C PHE A 126 16.23 5.90 21.01
N TYR A 127 17.14 5.97 21.99
CA TYR A 127 18.38 5.20 21.87
C TYR A 127 18.05 3.71 21.96
N GLU A 128 18.91 2.86 21.40
CA GLU A 128 18.74 1.41 21.51
C GLU A 128 18.60 0.93 22.97
N LYS A 129 19.35 1.53 23.90
CA LYS A 129 19.29 1.21 25.33
C LYS A 129 17.91 1.51 25.96
N ASP A 130 17.14 2.43 25.38
CA ASP A 130 15.84 2.85 25.91
C ASP A 130 14.69 1.94 25.43
N ILE A 131 14.95 1.02 24.49
CA ILE A 131 13.94 0.09 23.97
C ILE A 131 13.43 -0.85 25.08
N ASP A 132 14.29 -1.27 26.01
CA ASP A 132 13.85 -2.12 27.14
C ASP A 132 12.89 -1.36 28.06
N LEU A 133 13.12 -0.06 28.25
CA LEU A 133 12.24 0.83 29.00
C LEU A 133 10.89 0.95 28.27
N LEU A 134 10.90 1.23 26.97
CA LEU A 134 9.70 1.28 26.13
C LEU A 134 8.86 0.00 26.28
N LEU A 135 9.48 -1.16 26.16
CA LEU A 135 8.85 -2.48 26.26
C LEU A 135 8.30 -2.80 27.67
N SER A 136 8.82 -2.13 28.71
CA SER A 136 8.37 -2.29 30.10
C SER A 136 7.15 -1.42 30.44
N ILE A 137 6.97 -0.29 29.74
CA ILE A 137 5.92 0.69 30.01
C ILE A 137 4.72 0.46 29.08
N HIS A 138 4.96 0.32 27.78
CA HIS A 138 3.89 0.25 26.79
C HIS A 138 3.31 -1.15 26.67
N LYS A 139 2.02 -1.22 26.34
CA LYS A 139 1.40 -2.46 25.88
C LYS A 139 2.10 -2.91 24.59
N LYS A 140 2.66 -4.11 24.62
CA LYS A 140 3.40 -4.69 23.49
C LYS A 140 2.46 -4.86 22.29
N PRO A 141 2.88 -4.41 21.09
CA PRO A 141 2.08 -4.63 19.90
C PRO A 141 2.09 -6.11 19.49
N THR A 142 1.08 -6.54 18.74
CA THR A 142 1.05 -7.90 18.16
C THR A 142 2.13 -8.11 17.09
N GLY A 143 2.65 -7.01 16.52
CA GLY A 143 3.79 -7.02 15.63
C GLY A 143 4.32 -5.63 15.33
N ILE A 144 5.50 -5.57 14.72
CA ILE A 144 6.17 -4.34 14.28
C ILE A 144 6.72 -4.52 12.86
N SER A 145 6.95 -3.41 12.18
CA SER A 145 7.50 -3.39 10.83
C SER A 145 8.77 -2.53 10.77
N TYR A 146 9.86 -3.10 10.27
CA TYR A 146 11.03 -2.34 9.87
C TYR A 146 10.80 -1.85 8.45
N VAL A 147 10.37 -0.60 8.35
CA VAL A 147 9.90 0.06 7.12
C VAL A 147 10.73 1.30 6.85
N TYR A 148 10.28 2.08 5.86
CA TYR A 148 10.95 3.26 5.33
C TYR A 148 12.13 2.90 4.42
N LEU A 149 12.39 3.73 3.41
CA LEU A 149 13.50 3.62 2.43
C LEU A 149 14.16 2.23 2.30
N GLU A 150 15.47 2.08 2.55
CA GLU A 150 16.15 0.78 2.43
C GLU A 150 16.93 0.41 3.70
N PRO A 151 16.39 -0.51 4.54
CA PRO A 151 17.10 -1.01 5.72
C PRO A 151 18.50 -1.57 5.45
N PHE A 152 18.74 -2.14 4.26
CA PHE A 152 20.06 -2.68 3.88
C PHE A 152 21.16 -1.64 3.70
N MET A 153 20.83 -0.34 3.73
CA MET A 153 21.85 0.71 3.81
C MET A 153 22.65 0.65 5.13
N GLU A 154 22.06 0.11 6.19
CA GLU A 154 22.64 0.09 7.54
C GLU A 154 22.20 -1.16 8.34
N ILE A 155 22.07 -2.32 7.68
CA ILE A 155 21.40 -3.52 8.22
C ILE A 155 22.01 -4.04 9.52
N GLU A 156 23.32 -3.84 9.71
CA GLU A 156 24.05 -4.29 10.89
C GLU A 156 23.52 -3.66 12.18
N LYS A 157 22.94 -2.45 12.08
CA LYS A 157 22.34 -1.76 13.21
C LYS A 157 21.06 -2.44 13.69
N TYR A 158 20.37 -3.20 12.84
CA TYR A 158 19.07 -3.79 13.14
C TYR A 158 19.16 -5.02 14.05
N TYR A 159 20.28 -5.75 14.04
CA TYR A 159 20.36 -7.08 14.68
C TYR A 159 20.09 -7.06 16.19
N SER A 160 20.65 -6.09 16.90
CA SER A 160 20.47 -5.95 18.35
C SER A 160 19.03 -5.57 18.71
N VAL A 161 18.42 -4.66 17.95
CA VAL A 161 17.02 -4.26 18.10
C VAL A 161 16.07 -5.41 17.80
N ILE A 162 16.31 -6.16 16.70
CA ILE A 162 15.54 -7.36 16.37
C ILE A 162 15.56 -8.36 17.52
N LYS A 163 16.72 -8.56 18.14
CA LYS A 163 16.86 -9.46 19.29
C LYS A 163 16.01 -9.01 20.48
N LYS A 164 16.00 -7.70 20.80
CA LYS A 164 15.17 -7.14 21.89
C LYS A 164 13.67 -7.39 21.65
N PHE A 165 13.18 -7.12 20.45
CA PHE A 165 11.76 -7.36 20.10
C PHE A 165 11.41 -8.85 20.03
N ARG A 166 12.35 -9.69 19.59
CA ARG A 166 12.21 -11.16 19.63
C ARG A 166 12.08 -11.66 21.08
N ASP A 167 12.93 -11.18 21.99
CA ASP A 167 12.88 -11.57 23.41
C ASP A 167 11.57 -11.09 24.07
N ALA A 168 11.02 -9.98 23.56
CA ALA A 168 9.69 -9.49 23.95
C ALA A 168 8.52 -10.27 23.33
N LYS A 169 8.77 -11.24 22.44
CA LYS A 169 7.79 -12.07 21.71
C LYS A 169 6.84 -11.26 20.82
N ILE A 170 7.35 -10.21 20.21
CA ILE A 170 6.61 -9.38 19.24
C ILE A 170 6.95 -9.89 17.84
N HIS A 171 5.96 -10.14 16.97
CA HIS A 171 6.20 -10.57 15.59
C HIS A 171 6.85 -9.45 14.77
N GLN A 172 7.90 -9.76 14.04
CA GLN A 172 8.69 -8.76 13.32
C GLN A 172 8.71 -9.03 11.83
N HIS A 173 8.41 -8.02 11.02
CA HIS A 173 8.62 -8.09 9.59
C HIS A 173 9.48 -6.94 9.07
N LEU A 174 10.38 -7.22 8.14
CA LEU A 174 11.31 -6.24 7.55
C LEU A 174 11.07 -6.13 6.04
N TYR A 175 11.08 -4.89 5.54
CA TYR A 175 10.96 -4.58 4.12
C TYR A 175 12.33 -4.30 3.49
N THR A 176 12.54 -4.72 2.25
CA THR A 176 13.76 -4.40 1.49
C THR A 176 13.50 -4.43 -0.01
N ASN A 177 14.22 -3.64 -0.80
CA ASN A 177 14.31 -3.78 -2.26
C ASN A 177 15.19 -4.97 -2.68
N GLY A 178 15.98 -5.53 -1.75
CA GLY A 178 16.78 -6.75 -1.92
C GLY A 178 18.11 -6.58 -2.67
N ILE A 179 18.40 -5.42 -3.26
CA ILE A 179 19.59 -5.23 -4.12
C ILE A 179 20.90 -5.43 -3.34
N LEU A 180 20.91 -4.96 -2.10
CA LEU A 180 22.05 -5.01 -1.18
C LEU A 180 22.04 -6.26 -0.29
N ALA A 181 21.04 -7.14 -0.43
CA ALA A 181 20.99 -8.36 0.36
C ALA A 181 22.12 -9.32 -0.04
N THR A 182 22.71 -9.96 0.97
CA THR A 182 23.71 -11.02 0.82
C THR A 182 23.35 -12.19 1.72
N GLU A 183 23.93 -13.36 1.48
CA GLU A 183 23.69 -14.51 2.35
C GLU A 183 24.12 -14.26 3.80
N GLU A 184 25.22 -13.54 4.01
CA GLU A 184 25.74 -13.20 5.34
C GLU A 184 24.75 -12.33 6.13
N THR A 185 24.21 -11.30 5.49
CA THR A 185 23.26 -10.36 6.12
C THR A 185 21.91 -11.03 6.38
N LEU A 186 21.40 -11.84 5.44
CA LEU A 186 20.17 -12.63 5.63
C LEU A 186 20.32 -13.67 6.76
N LYS A 187 21.48 -14.34 6.84
CA LYS A 187 21.80 -15.25 7.95
C LYS A 187 21.89 -14.52 9.29
N ALA A 188 22.43 -13.31 9.32
CA ALA A 188 22.51 -12.50 10.53
C ALA A 188 21.12 -12.07 11.01
N LEU A 189 20.21 -11.68 10.11
CA LEU A 189 18.80 -11.41 10.43
C LEU A 189 18.09 -12.63 11.02
N GLY A 190 18.27 -13.80 10.41
CA GLY A 190 17.74 -15.07 10.94
C GLY A 190 18.26 -15.37 12.35
N LYS A 191 19.57 -15.20 12.59
CA LYS A 191 20.20 -15.38 13.92
C LYS A 191 19.71 -14.36 14.96
N ALA A 192 19.45 -13.12 14.55
CA ALA A 192 18.88 -12.10 15.43
C ALA A 192 17.45 -12.48 15.88
N GLY A 193 16.74 -13.22 15.03
CA GLY A 193 15.40 -13.73 15.30
C GLY A 193 14.31 -12.94 14.56
N LEU A 194 14.59 -12.46 13.34
CA LEU A 194 13.57 -11.88 12.47
C LEU A 194 12.56 -12.96 12.05
N ASP A 195 11.26 -12.69 12.18
CA ASP A 195 10.21 -13.66 11.85
C ASP A 195 9.88 -13.68 10.36
N GLU A 196 9.94 -12.52 9.72
CA GLU A 196 9.41 -12.31 8.37
C GLU A 196 10.22 -11.25 7.59
N ILE A 197 10.47 -11.49 6.31
CA ILE A 197 11.08 -10.52 5.39
C ILE A 197 10.28 -10.41 4.10
N ARG A 198 10.11 -9.18 3.62
CA ARG A 198 9.33 -8.85 2.42
C ARG A 198 10.23 -8.14 1.42
N PHE A 199 10.40 -8.75 0.25
CA PHE A 199 11.16 -8.18 -0.85
C PHE A 199 10.23 -7.38 -1.77
N ASN A 200 10.54 -6.11 -2.00
CA ASN A 200 9.92 -5.32 -3.05
C ASN A 200 10.56 -5.67 -4.39
N LEU A 201 10.09 -6.76 -4.99
CA LEU A 201 10.65 -7.29 -6.22
C LEU A 201 10.42 -6.35 -7.43
N GLY A 202 9.34 -5.57 -7.42
CA GLY A 202 9.12 -4.53 -8.43
C GLY A 202 10.17 -3.41 -8.37
N ALA A 203 10.69 -3.09 -7.19
CA ALA A 203 11.72 -2.05 -7.01
C ALA A 203 13.06 -2.42 -7.68
N SER A 204 13.34 -3.72 -7.79
CA SER A 204 14.53 -4.23 -8.48
C SER A 204 14.27 -4.68 -9.92
N ASN A 205 13.08 -4.37 -10.46
CA ASN A 205 12.62 -4.83 -11.78
C ASN A 205 12.77 -6.35 -11.96
N CYS A 206 12.35 -7.12 -10.95
CA CYS A 206 12.50 -8.58 -10.91
C CYS A 206 13.93 -9.05 -11.19
N SER A 207 14.94 -8.40 -10.60
CA SER A 207 16.35 -8.77 -10.76
C SER A 207 16.61 -10.23 -10.37
N ASP A 208 17.36 -10.96 -11.19
CA ASP A 208 17.70 -12.38 -10.92
C ASP A 208 18.48 -12.53 -9.60
N LYS A 209 19.34 -11.55 -9.28
CA LYS A 209 20.06 -11.50 -8.00
C LYS A 209 19.10 -11.38 -6.81
N VAL A 210 18.02 -10.61 -6.94
CA VAL A 210 17.03 -10.45 -5.87
C VAL A 210 16.17 -11.70 -5.75
N ILE A 211 15.82 -12.35 -6.87
CA ILE A 211 15.15 -13.66 -6.88
C ILE A 211 16.01 -14.71 -6.16
N GLU A 212 17.31 -14.77 -6.45
CA GLU A 212 18.24 -15.65 -5.72
C GLU A 212 18.26 -15.32 -4.22
N SER A 213 18.29 -14.03 -3.87
CA SER A 213 18.28 -13.57 -2.47
C SER A 213 17.02 -14.00 -1.71
N ILE A 214 15.85 -14.03 -2.36
CA ILE A 214 14.60 -14.58 -1.80
C ILE A 214 14.79 -16.07 -1.45
N GLY A 215 15.35 -16.86 -2.38
CA GLY A 215 15.65 -18.27 -2.15
C GLY A 215 16.67 -18.50 -1.03
N ILE A 216 17.69 -17.65 -0.92
CA ILE A 216 18.67 -17.70 0.17
C ILE A 216 18.01 -17.35 1.51
N ALA A 217 17.13 -16.33 1.56
CA ALA A 217 16.44 -15.91 2.77
C ALA A 217 15.64 -17.06 3.40
N LYS A 218 15.03 -17.94 2.59
CA LYS A 218 14.28 -19.12 3.05
C LYS A 218 15.10 -20.10 3.88
N LYS A 219 16.44 -20.10 3.74
CA LYS A 219 17.34 -20.93 4.56
C LYS A 219 17.43 -20.43 6.01
N TYR A 220 17.16 -19.15 6.26
CA TYR A 220 17.50 -18.47 7.51
C TYR A 220 16.32 -17.79 8.21
N ILE A 221 15.31 -17.37 7.45
CA ILE A 221 14.15 -16.63 7.95
C ILE A 221 12.90 -17.45 7.70
N LYS A 222 12.02 -17.51 8.71
CA LYS A 222 10.87 -18.42 8.72
C LYS A 222 9.87 -18.11 7.61
N ASN A 223 9.47 -16.84 7.50
CA ASN A 223 8.50 -16.38 6.50
C ASN A 223 9.20 -15.42 5.54
N VAL A 224 9.18 -15.73 4.25
CA VAL A 224 9.76 -14.89 3.20
C VAL A 224 8.70 -14.67 2.15
N GLY A 225 8.47 -13.41 1.79
CA GLY A 225 7.51 -13.09 0.75
C GLY A 225 7.93 -11.93 -0.11
N ILE A 226 7.11 -11.65 -1.10
CA ILE A 226 7.18 -10.45 -1.93
C ILE A 226 6.12 -9.48 -1.42
N GLU A 227 6.44 -8.19 -1.36
CA GLU A 227 5.44 -7.13 -1.26
C GLU A 227 5.79 -6.01 -2.22
N THR A 228 4.90 -5.71 -3.14
CA THR A 228 5.17 -4.75 -4.22
C THR A 228 3.87 -4.07 -4.62
N PRO A 229 3.86 -2.75 -4.86
CA PRO A 229 2.76 -2.10 -5.55
C PRO A 229 2.52 -2.76 -6.92
N MET A 230 1.32 -3.25 -7.17
CA MET A 230 0.99 -3.81 -8.47
C MET A 230 1.05 -2.68 -9.50
N THR A 231 1.90 -2.87 -10.50
CA THR A 231 2.17 -1.99 -11.65
C THR A 231 2.18 -2.84 -12.92
N PRO A 232 1.88 -2.29 -14.11
CA PRO A 232 1.97 -3.04 -15.36
C PRO A 232 3.38 -3.63 -15.56
N GLU A 233 4.42 -2.85 -15.23
CA GLU A 233 5.81 -3.26 -15.37
C GLU A 233 6.13 -4.46 -14.45
N PHE A 234 5.72 -4.41 -13.18
CA PHE A 234 5.92 -5.54 -12.27
C PHE A 234 5.12 -6.77 -12.71
N PHE A 235 3.87 -6.59 -13.14
CA PHE A 235 3.03 -7.69 -13.60
C PHE A 235 3.69 -8.42 -14.77
N GLU A 236 4.14 -7.69 -15.79
CA GLU A 236 4.85 -8.28 -16.93
C GLU A 236 6.18 -8.93 -16.54
N ALA A 237 7.00 -8.23 -15.74
CA ALA A 237 8.32 -8.73 -15.35
C ALA A 237 8.22 -9.98 -14.47
N PHE A 238 7.23 -10.03 -13.57
CA PHE A 238 6.93 -11.20 -12.76
C PHE A 238 6.60 -12.38 -13.66
N PHE A 239 5.67 -12.24 -14.61
CA PHE A 239 5.25 -13.37 -15.45
C PHE A 239 6.36 -13.87 -16.39
N LYS A 240 7.24 -12.99 -16.86
CA LYS A 240 8.47 -13.38 -17.60
C LYS A 240 9.40 -14.27 -16.77
N LYS A 241 9.39 -14.12 -15.43
CA LYS A 241 10.27 -14.85 -14.49
C LYS A 241 9.51 -15.73 -13.50
N LYS A 242 8.24 -16.01 -13.75
CA LYS A 242 7.31 -16.66 -12.80
C LYS A 242 7.91 -17.92 -12.21
N GLN A 243 8.41 -18.83 -13.07
CA GLN A 243 8.95 -20.11 -12.60
C GLN A 243 10.14 -19.93 -11.67
N ALA A 244 11.11 -19.08 -12.05
CA ALA A 244 12.28 -18.80 -11.22
C ALA A 244 11.90 -18.19 -9.86
N ILE A 245 10.87 -17.33 -9.84
CA ILE A 245 10.34 -16.74 -8.60
C ILE A 245 9.67 -17.81 -7.74
N LEU A 246 8.77 -18.63 -8.29
CA LEU A 246 8.07 -19.67 -7.54
C LEU A 246 9.03 -20.76 -7.02
N ASP A 247 10.08 -21.09 -7.77
CA ASP A 247 11.10 -22.07 -7.38
C ASP A 247 11.91 -21.64 -6.15
N THR A 248 11.87 -20.35 -5.76
CA THR A 248 12.44 -19.88 -4.49
C THR A 248 11.68 -20.41 -3.26
N LYS A 249 10.45 -20.93 -3.45
CA LYS A 249 9.56 -21.42 -2.39
C LYS A 249 9.22 -20.35 -1.34
N LEU A 250 9.10 -19.09 -1.78
CA LEU A 250 8.53 -18.02 -0.98
C LEU A 250 7.13 -18.39 -0.46
N ASP A 251 6.75 -17.86 0.69
CA ASP A 251 5.52 -18.23 1.38
C ASP A 251 4.31 -17.42 0.91
N PHE A 252 4.52 -16.16 0.53
CA PHE A 252 3.43 -15.27 0.13
C PHE A 252 3.84 -14.17 -0.84
N ILE A 253 2.86 -13.62 -1.54
CA ILE A 253 2.94 -12.43 -2.37
C ILE A 253 1.84 -11.46 -1.90
N ASN A 254 2.26 -10.34 -1.33
CA ASN A 254 1.40 -9.22 -1.00
C ASN A 254 1.32 -8.26 -2.19
N CYS A 255 0.18 -8.24 -2.85
CA CYS A 255 -0.12 -7.33 -3.94
C CYS A 255 -0.67 -6.03 -3.33
N ALA A 256 0.20 -5.02 -3.17
CA ALA A 256 -0.25 -3.72 -2.71
C ALA A 256 -0.89 -2.96 -3.87
N GLU A 257 -2.06 -2.38 -3.64
CA GLU A 257 -2.58 -1.38 -4.57
C GLU A 257 -1.69 -0.14 -4.52
N LEU A 258 -1.30 0.35 -5.70
CA LEU A 258 -0.44 1.51 -5.89
C LEU A 258 -1.16 2.74 -5.35
N HIS A 259 -0.58 3.32 -4.31
CA HIS A 259 -1.08 4.52 -3.68
C HIS A 259 -0.22 5.71 -4.10
N LEU A 260 -0.87 6.78 -4.57
CA LEU A 260 -0.23 8.00 -5.03
C LEU A 260 -0.39 9.14 -4.03
N ASN A 261 0.66 9.96 -3.92
CA ASN A 261 0.70 11.22 -3.18
C ASN A 261 1.35 12.31 -4.05
N GLU A 262 1.55 13.50 -3.49
CA GLU A 262 2.15 14.64 -4.21
C GLU A 262 3.52 14.31 -4.82
N ASN A 263 4.28 13.42 -4.18
CA ASN A 263 5.63 13.10 -4.63
C ASN A 263 5.65 12.26 -5.92
N ASN A 264 4.65 11.41 -6.14
CA ASN A 264 4.72 10.40 -7.20
C ASN A 264 3.54 10.39 -8.17
N ILE A 265 2.49 11.18 -7.95
CA ILE A 265 1.31 11.20 -8.83
C ILE A 265 1.67 11.59 -10.27
N ASP A 266 2.58 12.55 -10.45
CA ASP A 266 2.99 13.05 -11.77
C ASP A 266 3.73 12.01 -12.62
N ASN A 267 4.35 11.01 -11.98
CA ASN A 267 4.94 9.87 -12.69
C ASN A 267 3.90 9.03 -13.44
N TYR A 268 2.62 9.21 -13.11
CA TYR A 268 1.48 8.50 -13.68
C TYR A 268 0.50 9.47 -14.36
N TYR A 269 0.99 10.63 -14.80
CA TYR A 269 0.18 11.59 -15.55
C TYR A 269 -0.50 10.94 -16.76
N GLY A 270 -1.80 11.19 -16.90
CA GLY A 270 -2.64 10.65 -17.98
C GLY A 270 -3.24 9.27 -17.71
N GLU A 271 -2.88 8.61 -16.60
CA GLU A 271 -3.54 7.38 -16.18
C GLU A 271 -4.94 7.67 -15.62
N ASN A 272 -5.86 6.72 -15.79
CA ASN A 272 -7.18 6.80 -15.19
C ASN A 272 -7.08 6.56 -13.68
N MET A 273 -7.42 7.59 -12.89
CA MET A 273 -7.37 7.54 -11.43
C MET A 273 -8.75 7.40 -10.81
N TYR A 274 -8.80 6.83 -9.61
CA TYR A 274 -9.94 6.92 -8.72
C TYR A 274 -9.49 7.23 -7.29
N ILE A 275 -10.43 7.69 -6.47
CA ILE A 275 -10.23 7.91 -5.04
C ILE A 275 -11.14 6.95 -4.28
N SER A 276 -10.60 6.21 -3.32
CA SER A 276 -11.41 5.30 -2.52
C SER A 276 -11.85 5.95 -1.21
N ARG A 277 -13.15 6.02 -0.95
CA ARG A 277 -13.72 6.50 0.32
C ARG A 277 -13.17 7.87 0.76
N HIS A 278 -12.92 8.76 -0.22
CA HIS A 278 -12.27 10.07 -0.03
C HIS A 278 -10.87 10.02 0.61
N GLY A 279 -10.22 8.85 0.60
CA GLY A 279 -8.88 8.64 1.11
C GLY A 279 -7.86 8.57 -0.02
N TYR A 280 -7.41 7.36 -0.29
CA TYR A 280 -6.27 7.12 -1.16
C TYR A 280 -6.63 7.22 -2.65
N ILE A 281 -5.71 7.78 -3.42
CA ILE A 281 -5.79 7.91 -4.88
C ILE A 281 -4.90 6.85 -5.52
N SER A 282 -5.46 6.15 -6.52
CA SER A 282 -4.80 5.03 -7.19
C SER A 282 -5.18 4.99 -8.67
N PRO A 283 -4.28 4.51 -9.56
CA PRO A 283 -4.67 4.13 -10.90
C PRO A 283 -5.64 2.95 -10.87
N ILE A 284 -6.70 3.01 -11.68
CA ILE A 284 -7.78 2.00 -11.67
C ILE A 284 -7.25 0.60 -12.00
N TRP A 285 -6.17 0.50 -12.78
CA TRP A 285 -5.60 -0.77 -13.18
C TRP A 285 -4.86 -1.49 -12.05
N SER A 286 -4.45 -0.82 -10.96
CA SER A 286 -3.55 -1.43 -9.96
C SER A 286 -4.21 -2.59 -9.21
N ARG A 287 -5.45 -2.38 -8.74
CA ARG A 287 -6.22 -3.46 -8.12
C ARG A 287 -6.73 -4.46 -9.15
N GLU A 288 -7.09 -4.04 -10.37
CA GLU A 288 -7.45 -4.98 -11.43
C GLU A 288 -6.31 -5.98 -11.73
N LEU A 289 -5.06 -5.51 -11.78
CA LEU A 289 -3.89 -6.36 -11.94
C LEU A 289 -3.73 -7.32 -10.76
N THR A 290 -4.00 -6.88 -9.53
CA THR A 290 -4.01 -7.75 -8.34
C THR A 290 -5.03 -8.88 -8.50
N LEU A 291 -6.27 -8.57 -8.89
CA LEU A 291 -7.33 -9.56 -9.05
C LEU A 291 -7.03 -10.55 -10.18
N LYS A 292 -6.50 -10.06 -11.32
CA LYS A 292 -6.02 -10.92 -12.41
C LYS A 292 -4.87 -11.83 -11.96
N PHE A 293 -3.92 -11.30 -11.19
CA PHE A 293 -2.80 -12.04 -10.65
C PHE A 293 -3.26 -13.15 -9.68
N MET A 294 -4.21 -12.84 -8.80
CA MET A 294 -4.82 -13.79 -7.89
C MET A 294 -5.60 -14.88 -8.64
N LYS A 295 -6.35 -14.53 -9.69
CA LYS A 295 -7.04 -15.51 -10.53
C LYS A 295 -6.06 -16.51 -11.13
N ILE A 296 -4.94 -16.03 -11.70
CA ILE A 296 -3.91 -16.90 -12.28
C ILE A 296 -3.28 -17.79 -11.21
N ALA A 297 -2.96 -17.24 -10.03
CA ALA A 297 -2.40 -18.02 -8.93
C ALA A 297 -3.35 -19.12 -8.42
N ASP A 298 -4.66 -18.86 -8.44
CA ASP A 298 -5.70 -19.82 -8.09
C ASP A 298 -5.84 -20.92 -9.16
N GLU A 299 -5.95 -20.55 -10.43
CA GLU A 299 -6.09 -21.49 -11.56
C GLU A 299 -4.87 -22.40 -11.70
N GLU A 300 -3.67 -21.87 -11.46
CA GLU A 300 -2.41 -22.60 -11.52
C GLU A 300 -2.03 -23.30 -10.19
N ASN A 301 -2.85 -23.16 -9.13
CA ASN A 301 -2.64 -23.79 -7.83
C ASN A 301 -1.26 -23.52 -7.20
N TRP A 302 -0.83 -22.26 -7.16
CA TRP A 302 0.47 -21.92 -6.56
C TRP A 302 0.52 -22.29 -5.07
N ASP A 303 1.60 -22.95 -4.63
CA ASP A 303 1.82 -23.29 -3.22
C ASP A 303 2.36 -22.11 -2.41
N LEU A 304 1.61 -21.01 -2.37
CA LEU A 304 1.86 -19.82 -1.55
C LEU A 304 0.53 -19.08 -1.30
N ALA A 305 0.54 -18.06 -0.45
CA ALA A 305 -0.60 -17.16 -0.30
C ALA A 305 -0.42 -15.93 -1.22
N VAL A 306 -1.42 -15.59 -2.03
CA VAL A 306 -1.47 -14.31 -2.76
C VAL A 306 -2.61 -13.48 -2.22
N HIS A 307 -2.36 -12.25 -1.77
CA HIS A 307 -3.40 -11.44 -1.13
C HIS A 307 -3.42 -9.97 -1.55
N ASP A 308 -4.63 -9.41 -1.46
CA ASP A 308 -5.02 -8.07 -1.93
C ASP A 308 -4.84 -7.00 -0.84
N CYS A 309 -3.72 -6.28 -0.83
CA CYS A 309 -3.54 -5.10 0.03
C CYS A 309 -4.07 -3.82 -0.66
N SER A 310 -5.35 -3.86 -1.02
CA SER A 310 -6.11 -2.77 -1.62
C SER A 310 -6.39 -1.60 -0.69
N ASN A 311 -6.89 -0.51 -1.25
CA ASN A 311 -7.41 0.64 -0.52
C ASN A 311 -8.54 0.25 0.45
N HIS A 312 -9.40 -0.71 0.06
CA HIS A 312 -10.38 -1.31 0.97
C HIS A 312 -9.71 -1.99 2.17
N THR A 313 -8.68 -2.81 1.92
CA THR A 313 -7.91 -3.47 2.98
C THR A 313 -7.25 -2.45 3.91
N LYS A 314 -6.70 -1.35 3.37
CA LYS A 314 -6.09 -0.27 4.16
C LYS A 314 -7.14 0.50 4.99
N PHE A 315 -8.35 0.71 4.45
CA PHE A 315 -9.48 1.28 5.21
C PHE A 315 -9.90 0.37 6.37
N ALA A 316 -10.09 -0.93 6.14
CA ALA A 316 -10.44 -1.90 7.19
C ALA A 316 -9.35 -2.00 8.27
N ARG A 317 -8.09 -1.94 7.87
CA ARG A 317 -6.92 -1.89 8.74
C ARG A 317 -6.95 -0.67 9.67
N ASP A 318 -7.23 0.52 9.14
CA ASP A 318 -7.22 1.76 9.93
C ASP A 318 -8.40 1.84 10.91
N LEU A 319 -9.57 1.29 10.54
CA LEU A 319 -10.69 1.08 11.46
C LEU A 319 -10.32 0.12 12.60
N ASN A 320 -9.65 -1.00 12.28
CA ASN A 320 -9.17 -1.92 13.30
C ASN A 320 -8.19 -1.24 14.26
N LEU A 321 -7.17 -0.55 13.74
CA LEU A 321 -6.19 0.13 14.58
C LEU A 321 -6.85 1.18 15.47
N SER A 322 -7.72 2.03 14.91
CA SER A 322 -8.43 3.07 15.66
C SER A 322 -9.26 2.49 16.79
N SER A 323 -9.90 1.33 16.58
CA SER A 323 -10.59 0.58 17.63
C SER A 323 -9.63 0.07 18.72
N LYS A 324 -8.46 -0.48 18.35
CA LYS A 324 -7.46 -0.96 19.31
C LYS A 324 -6.81 0.18 20.11
N GLU A 325 -6.75 1.36 19.54
CA GLU A 325 -6.27 2.60 20.20
C GLU A 325 -7.33 3.23 21.11
N GLY A 326 -8.56 2.70 21.10
CA GLY A 326 -9.65 3.22 21.94
C GLY A 326 -10.25 4.53 21.42
N LYS A 327 -10.14 4.82 20.12
CA LYS A 327 -10.83 5.96 19.50
C LYS A 327 -12.35 5.74 19.47
N TRP A 328 -13.09 6.82 19.24
CA TRP A 328 -14.55 6.80 19.15
C TRP A 328 -15.07 5.89 18.03
N PHE A 329 -16.30 5.38 18.18
CA PHE A 329 -16.94 4.56 17.15
C PHE A 329 -16.98 5.30 15.80
N GLY A 330 -16.44 4.68 14.75
CA GLY A 330 -16.33 5.27 13.42
C GLY A 330 -15.08 6.13 13.16
N SER A 331 -14.26 6.40 14.18
CA SER A 331 -13.00 7.14 13.98
C SER A 331 -12.00 6.33 13.16
N SER A 332 -11.40 6.97 12.16
CA SER A 332 -10.34 6.43 11.33
C SER A 332 -9.36 7.55 10.96
N ASN A 333 -8.10 7.20 10.75
CA ASN A 333 -7.11 8.10 10.16
C ASN A 333 -7.02 7.95 8.63
N TYR A 334 -7.83 7.07 8.04
CA TYR A 334 -7.91 6.89 6.59
C TYR A 334 -8.49 8.16 5.95
N ALA A 335 -7.65 8.92 5.25
CA ALA A 335 -7.99 10.21 4.67
C ALA A 335 -7.11 10.50 3.44
N CYS A 336 -7.51 11.50 2.64
CA CYS A 336 -6.73 11.96 1.51
C CYS A 336 -5.41 12.56 2.00
N GLU A 337 -4.31 12.17 1.36
CA GLU A 337 -2.97 12.61 1.74
C GLU A 337 -2.53 13.87 0.98
N PHE A 338 -3.36 14.36 0.07
CA PHE A 338 -3.13 15.61 -0.62
C PHE A 338 -3.73 16.75 0.22
N PRO A 339 -2.98 17.84 0.50
CA PRO A 339 -3.49 19.07 1.10
C PRO A 339 -4.70 19.63 0.35
N ARG A 340 -4.68 19.51 -0.98
CA ARG A 340 -5.78 19.85 -1.88
C ARG A 340 -6.03 18.71 -2.85
N THR A 341 -7.29 18.42 -3.14
CA THR A 341 -7.64 17.36 -4.10
C THR A 341 -7.06 17.68 -5.48
N PRO A 342 -6.27 16.78 -6.10
CA PRO A 342 -5.69 16.99 -7.42
C PRO A 342 -6.74 16.72 -8.50
N TYR A 343 -7.67 17.66 -8.72
CA TYR A 343 -8.81 17.47 -9.63
C TYR A 343 -8.40 17.09 -11.06
N GLU A 344 -7.27 17.63 -11.53
CA GLU A 344 -6.72 17.32 -12.85
C GLU A 344 -6.40 15.83 -13.05
N ALA A 345 -6.02 15.12 -11.97
CA ALA A 345 -5.70 13.70 -12.02
C ALA A 345 -6.92 12.81 -12.37
N PHE A 346 -8.13 13.34 -12.24
CA PHE A 346 -9.38 12.64 -12.59
C PHE A 346 -9.90 13.01 -13.98
N LEU A 347 -9.30 13.98 -14.68
CA LEU A 347 -9.70 14.31 -16.05
C LEU A 347 -9.53 13.15 -17.03
N PRO A 348 -8.45 12.33 -16.98
CA PRO A 348 -8.32 11.19 -17.89
C PRO A 348 -9.51 10.23 -17.84
N ILE A 349 -9.95 9.83 -16.64
CA ILE A 349 -11.05 8.86 -16.49
C ILE A 349 -12.41 9.47 -16.91
N LEU A 350 -12.61 10.77 -16.69
CA LEU A 350 -13.82 11.46 -17.12
C LEU A 350 -13.86 11.63 -18.65
N ARG A 351 -12.70 11.77 -19.29
CA ARG A 351 -12.55 11.85 -20.76
C ARG A 351 -12.54 10.48 -21.44
N ASP A 352 -12.28 9.39 -20.72
CA ASP A 352 -12.21 8.05 -21.30
C ASP A 352 -13.59 7.56 -21.76
N ASP A 353 -13.78 7.42 -23.07
CA ASP A 353 -15.03 6.93 -23.67
C ASP A 353 -15.39 5.50 -23.27
N ASN A 354 -14.42 4.69 -22.86
CA ASN A 354 -14.63 3.32 -22.38
C ASN A 354 -15.03 3.27 -20.90
N PHE A 355 -14.88 4.39 -20.18
CA PHE A 355 -15.37 4.52 -18.82
C PHE A 355 -16.78 5.13 -18.81
N LYS A 356 -17.69 4.49 -18.07
CA LYS A 356 -19.09 4.88 -17.94
C LYS A 356 -19.48 4.85 -16.47
N PHE A 357 -20.25 5.83 -16.02
CA PHE A 357 -20.96 5.72 -14.75
C PHE A 357 -22.06 4.65 -14.87
N LEU A 358 -22.36 3.97 -13.76
CA LEU A 358 -23.41 2.94 -13.74
C LEU A 358 -24.82 3.54 -13.80
N SER A 359 -24.95 4.80 -13.38
CA SER A 359 -26.17 5.60 -13.44
C SER A 359 -25.79 7.05 -13.69
N GLU A 360 -26.61 7.79 -14.43
CA GLU A 360 -26.43 9.22 -14.71
C GLU A 360 -27.79 9.92 -14.56
N GLU A 361 -27.80 11.09 -13.94
CA GLU A 361 -28.98 11.94 -13.77
C GLU A 361 -28.65 13.38 -14.17
N GLU A 362 -29.65 14.13 -14.62
CA GLU A 362 -29.50 15.57 -14.86
C GLU A 362 -29.30 16.29 -13.53
N LEU A 363 -28.35 17.23 -13.50
CA LEU A 363 -28.09 18.04 -12.32
C LEU A 363 -29.31 18.88 -11.91
N PRO A 364 -29.58 19.04 -10.59
CA PRO A 364 -30.63 19.93 -10.12
C PRO A 364 -30.40 21.39 -10.54
N ASN A 365 -31.47 22.18 -10.62
CA ASN A 365 -31.37 23.62 -10.89
C ASN A 365 -30.41 24.30 -9.90
N GLY A 366 -29.50 25.14 -10.40
CA GLY A 366 -28.49 25.82 -9.60
C GLY A 366 -27.24 24.98 -9.30
N TYR A 367 -27.04 23.86 -10.01
CA TYR A 367 -25.82 23.04 -9.98
C TYR A 367 -25.10 23.00 -11.33
N LYS A 368 -25.65 23.59 -12.39
CA LYS A 368 -24.99 23.62 -13.71
C LYS A 368 -23.87 24.67 -13.73
N PRO A 369 -22.77 24.44 -14.47
CA PRO A 369 -21.73 25.44 -14.65
C PRO A 369 -22.33 26.76 -15.18
N GLY A 370 -22.04 27.87 -14.50
CA GLY A 370 -22.60 29.20 -14.82
C GLY A 370 -23.89 29.59 -14.06
N GLU A 371 -24.56 28.65 -13.37
CA GLU A 371 -25.67 28.95 -12.47
C GLU A 371 -25.22 29.12 -11.01
N LEU A 372 -24.06 28.56 -10.67
CA LEU A 372 -23.35 28.82 -9.42
C LEU A 372 -22.55 30.12 -9.58
N ILE A 373 -23.01 31.18 -8.93
CA ILE A 373 -22.26 32.44 -8.83
C ILE A 373 -21.11 32.21 -7.85
N PHE A 374 -19.89 32.46 -8.32
CA PHE A 374 -18.63 32.36 -7.59
C PHE A 374 -18.56 33.29 -6.37
#